data_AF-A0ABD3NHC1-F1
#
_entry.id   AF-A0ABD3NHC1-F1
#
_cell.length_a   1.000
_cell.length_b   1.000
_cell.length_c   1.000
_cell.angle_alpha   90.00
_cell.angle_beta   90.00
_cell.angle_gamma   90.00
#
_symmetry.space_group_name_H-M   'P 1'
#
loop_
_entity.id
_entity.type
_entity.pdbx_description
1 polymer ?
#
loop_
_entity_poly.entity_id
_entity_poly.type
_entity_poly.pdbx_seq_one_letter_code
_entity_poly.pdbx_strand_id
1 'polypeptide(L)'
;MSLYSVTKGKVMDDIVFSMTDQIKHGIDNLADENIELRIDIAKLNELAGMKAATCSDHVTSRSYLTFAVSLLPTDHWKSHYNLSLRFSLRLAKSCYSCGDLEKAQCILVETLGQCHSLVDKLPGNALLARILLDQKSFIDAYTLCHEVLSQLGEEIPESLQINQNVRNC
;
A
#
# COMPACT_ATOMS: atom_id res chain seq x y z
N MET A 1 -4.71 -20.83 -27.33
CA MET A 1 -4.85 -20.65 -25.85
C MET A 1 -4.39 -19.28 -25.35
N SER A 2 -3.44 -18.57 -26.01
CA SER A 2 -2.92 -17.28 -25.53
C SER A 2 -3.79 -16.05 -25.86
N LEU A 3 -4.57 -16.05 -26.96
CA LEU A 3 -5.33 -14.86 -27.37
C LEU A 3 -6.62 -14.65 -26.55
N TYR A 4 -7.30 -15.73 -26.14
CA TYR A 4 -8.57 -15.70 -25.40
C TYR A 4 -8.40 -15.25 -23.94
N SER A 5 -7.31 -15.64 -23.29
CA SER A 5 -7.00 -15.18 -21.93
C SER A 5 -6.63 -13.70 -21.90
N VAL A 6 -5.91 -13.22 -22.92
CA VAL A 6 -5.54 -11.80 -23.06
C VAL A 6 -6.75 -10.92 -23.35
N THR A 7 -7.66 -11.36 -24.23
CA THR A 7 -8.91 -10.61 -24.49
C THR A 7 -9.85 -10.63 -23.30
N LYS A 8 -9.99 -11.75 -22.59
CA LYS A 8 -10.82 -11.82 -21.38
C LYS A 8 -10.26 -10.92 -20.25
N GLY A 9 -8.94 -10.89 -20.08
CA GLY A 9 -8.27 -9.97 -19.15
C GLY A 9 -8.58 -8.51 -19.52
N LYS A 10 -8.31 -8.12 -20.76
CA LYS A 10 -8.51 -6.75 -21.24
C LYS A 10 -9.96 -6.28 -21.17
N VAL A 11 -10.93 -7.13 -21.51
CA VAL A 11 -12.36 -6.78 -21.43
C VAL A 11 -12.83 -6.65 -19.98
N MET A 12 -12.40 -7.55 -19.09
CA MET A 12 -12.70 -7.43 -17.66
C MET A 12 -12.12 -6.15 -17.07
N ASP A 13 -10.93 -5.78 -17.54
CA ASP A 13 -10.24 -4.57 -17.11
C ASP A 13 -10.97 -3.29 -17.53
N ASP A 14 -11.39 -3.21 -18.80
CA ASP A 14 -12.12 -2.05 -19.32
C ASP A 14 -13.48 -1.90 -18.62
N ILE A 15 -14.12 -3.02 -18.25
CA ILE A 15 -15.35 -3.03 -17.46
C ILE A 15 -15.09 -2.52 -16.03
N VAL A 16 -14.03 -2.98 -15.36
CA VAL A 16 -13.68 -2.49 -14.02
C VAL A 16 -13.40 -0.99 -14.06
N PHE A 17 -12.60 -0.49 -15.00
CA PHE A 17 -12.33 0.95 -15.12
C PHE A 17 -13.61 1.75 -15.39
N SER A 18 -14.45 1.32 -16.35
CA SER A 18 -15.69 2.03 -16.68
C SER A 18 -16.70 2.04 -15.54
N MET A 19 -16.83 0.94 -14.80
CA MET A 19 -17.73 0.86 -13.63
C MET A 19 -17.23 1.76 -12.51
N THR A 20 -15.93 1.73 -12.24
CA THR A 20 -15.34 2.51 -11.15
C THR A 20 -15.46 4.01 -11.42
N ASP A 21 -15.29 4.43 -12.67
CA ASP A 21 -15.40 5.84 -13.08
C ASP A 21 -16.85 6.36 -13.03
N GLN A 22 -17.82 5.57 -13.53
CA GLN A 22 -19.24 5.91 -13.43
C GLN A 22 -19.72 5.99 -11.97
N ILE A 23 -19.27 5.07 -11.12
CA ILE A 23 -19.61 5.07 -9.70
C ILE A 23 -19.00 6.27 -8.98
N LYS A 24 -17.76 6.66 -9.32
CA LYS A 24 -17.11 7.86 -8.78
C LYS A 24 -17.88 9.13 -9.12
N HIS A 25 -18.58 9.17 -10.26
CA HIS A 25 -19.42 10.29 -10.68
C HIS A 25 -20.85 10.29 -10.12
N GLY A 26 -21.35 9.17 -9.58
CA GLY A 26 -22.74 9.03 -9.11
C GLY A 26 -22.92 8.84 -7.60
N ILE A 27 -21.83 8.88 -6.82
CA ILE A 27 -21.83 8.38 -5.44
C ILE A 27 -22.45 9.32 -4.39
N ASP A 28 -22.63 10.60 -4.71
CA ASP A 28 -23.05 11.62 -3.75
C ASP A 28 -24.43 11.37 -3.13
N ASN A 29 -25.29 10.53 -3.73
CA ASN A 29 -26.65 10.24 -3.23
C ASN A 29 -26.95 8.76 -2.92
N LEU A 30 -26.08 7.80 -3.28
CA LEU A 30 -26.36 6.36 -3.14
C LEU A 30 -25.48 5.66 -2.09
N ALA A 31 -24.33 6.23 -1.73
CA ALA A 31 -23.40 5.62 -0.80
C ALA A 31 -23.73 5.86 0.68
N ASP A 32 -24.44 6.93 1.04
CA ASP A 32 -24.59 7.30 2.44
C ASP A 32 -25.44 6.31 3.27
N GLU A 33 -26.32 5.53 2.63
CA GLU A 33 -27.23 4.61 3.33
C GLU A 33 -26.80 3.13 3.31
N ASN A 34 -25.90 2.71 2.40
CA ASN A 34 -25.54 1.30 2.24
C ASN A 34 -24.03 1.03 2.38
N ILE A 35 -23.64 0.59 3.58
CA ILE A 35 -22.25 0.28 3.91
C ILE A 35 -21.67 -0.87 3.08
N GLU A 36 -22.44 -1.92 2.80
CA GLU A 36 -21.96 -3.06 2.02
C GLU A 36 -21.65 -2.67 0.58
N LEU A 37 -22.53 -1.85 -0.02
CA LEU A 37 -22.30 -1.30 -1.36
C LEU A 37 -21.03 -0.45 -1.40
N ARG A 38 -20.80 0.41 -0.41
CA ARG A 38 -19.57 1.20 -0.29
C ARG A 38 -18.33 0.32 -0.22
N ILE A 39 -18.38 -0.75 0.58
CA ILE A 39 -17.27 -1.70 0.72
C ILE A 39 -16.99 -2.42 -0.60
N ASP A 40 -18.01 -2.82 -1.34
CA ASP A 40 -17.82 -3.45 -2.65
C ASP A 40 -17.23 -2.50 -3.69
N ILE A 41 -17.68 -1.24 -3.70
CA ILE A 41 -17.08 -0.19 -4.54
C ILE A 41 -15.62 0.05 -4.14
N ALA A 42 -15.31 0.05 -2.84
CA ALA A 42 -13.95 0.21 -2.36
C ALA A 42 -13.03 -0.94 -2.82
N LYS A 43 -13.51 -2.18 -2.81
CA LYS A 43 -12.79 -3.35 -3.36
C LYS A 43 -12.56 -3.23 -4.87
N LEU A 44 -13.55 -2.73 -5.62
CA LEU A 44 -13.39 -2.50 -7.07
C LEU A 44 -12.30 -1.46 -7.35
N ASN A 45 -12.30 -0.35 -6.59
CA ASN A 45 -11.28 0.68 -6.67
C ASN A 45 -9.89 0.14 -6.29
N GLU A 46 -9.81 -0.73 -5.29
CA GLU A 46 -8.56 -1.40 -4.95
C GLU A 46 -8.02 -2.21 -6.13
N LEU A 47 -8.86 -2.99 -6.81
CA LEU A 47 -8.45 -3.78 -7.98
C LEU A 47 -7.98 -2.88 -9.12
N ALA A 48 -8.72 -1.81 -9.42
CA ALA A 48 -8.35 -0.83 -10.44
C ALA A 48 -7.00 -0.16 -10.09
N GLY A 49 -6.81 0.20 -8.82
CA GLY A 49 -5.58 0.80 -8.32
C GLY A 49 -4.38 -0.14 -8.43
N MET A 50 -4.52 -1.39 -7.98
CA MET A 50 -3.50 -2.43 -8.15
C MET A 50 -3.11 -2.60 -9.62
N LYS A 51 -4.11 -2.62 -10.50
CA LYS A 51 -3.86 -2.79 -11.92
C LYS A 51 -3.08 -1.62 -12.51
N ALA A 52 -3.49 -0.39 -12.19
CA ALA A 52 -2.75 0.80 -12.59
C ALA A 52 -1.28 0.73 -12.12
N ALA A 53 -1.04 0.31 -10.87
CA ALA A 53 0.31 0.12 -10.36
C ALA A 53 1.11 -0.96 -11.12
N THR A 54 0.48 -2.06 -11.56
CA THR A 54 1.16 -3.07 -12.39
C THR A 54 1.55 -2.55 -13.77
N CYS A 55 0.83 -1.55 -14.28
CA CYS A 55 1.16 -0.83 -15.52
C CYS A 55 2.10 0.36 -15.28
N SER A 56 2.70 0.48 -14.09
CA SER A 56 3.53 1.62 -13.67
C SER A 56 2.82 2.99 -13.66
N ASP A 57 1.49 3.01 -13.72
CA ASP A 57 0.69 4.22 -13.55
C ASP A 57 0.34 4.42 -12.06
N HIS A 58 1.33 4.92 -11.32
CA HIS A 58 1.23 5.12 -9.88
C HIS A 58 0.32 6.29 -9.49
N VAL A 59 0.15 7.27 -10.38
CA VAL A 59 -0.75 8.41 -10.16
C VAL A 59 -2.20 7.95 -10.18
N THR A 60 -2.57 7.15 -11.18
CA THR A 60 -3.90 6.53 -11.27
C THR A 60 -4.12 5.53 -10.14
N SER A 61 -3.12 4.71 -9.82
CA SER A 61 -3.17 3.80 -8.65
C SER A 61 -3.51 4.55 -7.36
N ARG A 62 -2.78 5.65 -7.09
CA ARG A 62 -3.00 6.49 -5.91
C ARG A 62 -4.40 7.09 -5.90
N SER A 63 -4.93 7.51 -7.05
CA SER A 63 -6.29 8.07 -7.16
C SER A 63 -7.36 7.06 -6.75
N TYR A 64 -7.33 5.86 -7.34
CA TYR A 64 -8.28 4.79 -7.01
C TYR A 64 -8.15 4.32 -5.56
N LEU A 65 -6.92 4.15 -5.05
CA LEU A 65 -6.71 3.71 -3.67
C LEU A 65 -7.11 4.78 -2.64
N THR A 66 -6.93 6.07 -2.97
CA THR A 66 -7.43 7.17 -2.12
C THR A 66 -8.94 7.11 -2.01
N PHE A 67 -9.63 6.89 -3.14
CA PHE A 67 -11.07 6.75 -3.15
C PHE A 67 -11.54 5.49 -2.39
N ALA A 68 -10.86 4.36 -2.58
CA ALA A 68 -11.15 3.13 -1.83
C ALA A 68 -11.09 3.34 -0.31
N VAL A 69 -10.05 4.03 0.19
CA VAL A 69 -9.93 4.36 1.62
C VAL A 69 -11.06 5.29 2.08
N SER A 70 -11.42 6.30 1.28
CA SER A 70 -12.50 7.24 1.62
C SER A 70 -13.89 6.60 1.75
N LEU A 71 -14.09 5.44 1.12
CA LEU A 71 -15.34 4.69 1.17
C LEU A 71 -15.47 3.82 2.42
N LEU A 72 -14.40 3.60 3.18
CA LEU A 72 -14.45 2.83 4.42
C LEU A 72 -15.26 3.59 5.51
N PRO A 73 -15.97 2.88 6.41
CA PRO A 73 -16.70 3.51 7.51
C PRO A 73 -15.76 4.13 8.53
N THR A 74 -16.19 5.10 9.34
CA THR A 74 -15.30 5.76 10.33
C THR A 74 -14.66 4.80 11.33
N ASP A 75 -15.30 3.67 11.64
CA ASP A 75 -14.80 2.65 12.56
C ASP A 75 -14.04 1.51 11.85
N HIS A 76 -13.62 1.71 10.59
CA HIS A 76 -13.10 0.66 9.72
C HIS A 76 -11.91 -0.12 10.27
N TRP A 77 -11.05 0.49 11.10
CA TRP A 77 -9.97 -0.23 11.76
C TRP A 77 -10.47 -1.33 12.72
N LYS A 78 -11.68 -1.16 13.28
CA LYS A 78 -12.34 -2.16 14.12
C LYS A 78 -13.23 -3.10 13.30
N SER A 79 -14.09 -2.55 12.44
CA SER A 79 -15.11 -3.32 11.71
C SER A 79 -14.55 -4.03 10.48
N HIS A 80 -13.52 -3.48 9.84
CA HIS A 80 -12.96 -3.92 8.56
C HIS A 80 -11.42 -3.89 8.56
N TYR A 81 -10.80 -4.36 9.64
CA TYR A 81 -9.35 -4.29 9.87
C TYR A 81 -8.51 -4.72 8.66
N ASN A 82 -8.81 -5.90 8.10
CA ASN A 82 -8.05 -6.46 6.98
C ASN A 82 -8.12 -5.60 5.71
N LEU A 83 -9.28 -4.97 5.42
CA LEU A 83 -9.42 -4.07 4.28
C LEU A 83 -8.65 -2.77 4.54
N SER A 84 -8.78 -2.23 5.75
CA SER A 84 -8.10 -1.01 6.19
C SER A 84 -6.58 -1.13 6.05
N LEU A 85 -6.01 -2.18 6.64
CA LEU A 85 -4.58 -2.45 6.56
C LEU A 85 -4.13 -2.60 5.11
N ARG A 86 -4.86 -3.41 4.32
CA ARG A 86 -4.51 -3.68 2.92
C ARG A 86 -4.57 -2.42 2.05
N PHE A 87 -5.62 -1.61 2.18
CA PHE A 87 -5.81 -0.41 1.38
C PHE A 87 -4.78 0.66 1.74
N SER A 88 -4.57 0.91 3.04
CA SER A 88 -3.62 1.92 3.51
C SER A 88 -2.18 1.59 3.11
N LEU A 89 -1.75 0.33 3.23
CA LEU A 89 -0.41 -0.09 2.77
C LEU A 89 -0.23 0.08 1.25
N ARG A 90 -1.27 -0.24 0.45
CA ARG A 90 -1.24 -0.07 -1.01
C ARG A 90 -1.22 1.41 -1.40
N LEU A 91 -1.99 2.24 -0.70
CA LEU A 91 -2.00 3.68 -0.91
C LEU A 91 -0.65 4.31 -0.57
N ALA A 92 -0.07 3.96 0.59
CA ALA A 92 1.26 4.41 0.98
C ALA A 92 2.31 4.03 -0.08
N LYS A 93 2.29 2.79 -0.56
CA LYS A 93 3.18 2.34 -1.64
C LYS A 93 2.99 3.14 -2.93
N SER A 94 1.75 3.48 -3.29
CA SER A 94 1.47 4.28 -4.49
C SER A 94 1.95 5.72 -4.33
N CYS A 95 1.79 6.33 -3.15
CA CYS A 95 2.36 7.65 -2.84
C CYS A 95 3.89 7.63 -2.93
N TYR A 96 4.52 6.62 -2.34
CA TYR A 96 5.97 6.41 -2.43
C TYR A 96 6.43 6.31 -3.89
N SER A 97 5.76 5.49 -4.71
CA SER A 97 6.09 5.35 -6.13
C SER A 97 5.84 6.62 -6.96
N CYS A 98 5.01 7.55 -6.47
CA CYS A 98 4.86 8.89 -7.07
C CYS A 98 5.92 9.89 -6.61
N GLY A 99 6.84 9.50 -5.72
CA GLY A 99 7.81 10.41 -5.08
C GLY A 99 7.23 11.26 -3.94
N ASP A 100 5.98 11.02 -3.54
CA ASP A 100 5.30 11.72 -2.44
C ASP A 100 5.64 11.04 -1.11
N LEU A 101 6.90 11.20 -0.69
CA LEU A 101 7.49 10.51 0.46
C LEU A 101 6.83 10.92 1.78
N GLU A 102 6.52 12.20 1.94
CA GLU A 102 5.87 12.73 3.15
C GLU A 102 4.49 12.10 3.35
N LYS A 103 3.65 12.11 2.31
CA LYS A 103 2.32 11.49 2.38
C LYS A 103 2.41 9.98 2.63
N ALA A 104 3.34 9.30 1.97
CA ALA A 104 3.56 7.87 2.20
C ALA A 104 3.94 7.59 3.66
N GLN A 105 4.84 8.39 4.24
CA GLN A 105 5.27 8.26 5.63
C GLN A 105 4.13 8.52 6.61
N CYS A 106 3.34 9.58 6.41
CA CYS A 106 2.17 9.87 7.26
C CYS A 106 1.18 8.71 7.30
N ILE A 107 0.83 8.14 6.13
CA ILE A 107 -0.08 6.99 6.04
C ILE A 107 0.51 5.76 6.74
N LEU A 108 1.83 5.53 6.61
CA LEU A 108 2.49 4.40 7.25
C LEU A 108 2.49 4.53 8.78
N VAL A 109 2.81 5.70 9.32
CA VAL A 109 2.81 5.94 10.77
C VAL A 109 1.42 5.68 11.36
N GLU A 110 0.37 6.20 10.72
CA GLU A 110 -1.00 5.94 11.13
C GLU A 110 -1.35 4.45 11.05
N THR A 111 -1.03 3.81 9.92
CA THR A 111 -1.30 2.37 9.68
C THR A 111 -0.61 1.49 10.71
N LEU A 112 0.67 1.75 11.00
CA LEU A 112 1.46 0.98 11.97
C LEU A 112 0.95 1.15 13.40
N GLY A 113 0.36 2.31 13.73
CA GLY A 113 -0.31 2.56 15.00
C GLY A 113 -1.58 1.74 15.21
N GLN A 114 -2.20 1.27 14.12
CA GLN A 114 -3.44 0.49 14.14
C GLN A 114 -3.19 -1.02 14.08
N CYS A 115 -2.00 -1.46 13.64
CA CYS A 115 -1.70 -2.88 13.51
C CYS A 115 -1.71 -3.63 14.85
N HIS A 116 -2.40 -4.78 14.89
CA HIS A 116 -2.55 -5.62 16.08
C HIS A 116 -1.36 -6.55 16.33
N SER A 117 -0.54 -6.81 15.32
CA SER A 117 0.58 -7.77 15.41
C SER A 117 1.84 -7.24 14.73
N LEU A 118 2.99 -7.81 15.10
CA LEU A 118 4.25 -7.52 14.42
C LEU A 118 4.20 -7.92 12.93
N VAL A 119 3.58 -9.06 12.62
CA VAL A 119 3.44 -9.56 11.24
C VAL A 119 2.71 -8.55 10.36
N ASP A 120 1.64 -7.94 10.89
CA ASP A 120 0.90 -6.88 10.17
C ASP A 120 1.73 -5.62 9.93
N LYS A 121 2.69 -5.34 10.82
CA LYS A 121 3.59 -4.18 10.73
C LYS A 121 4.73 -4.40 9.72
N LEU A 122 5.11 -5.64 9.41
CA LEU A 122 6.28 -5.92 8.56
C LEU A 122 6.26 -5.22 7.21
N PRO A 123 5.16 -5.26 6.42
CA PRO A 123 5.16 -4.59 5.11
C PRO A 123 5.27 -3.07 5.24
N GLY A 124 4.65 -2.50 6.27
CA GLY A 124 4.70 -1.06 6.54
C GLY A 124 6.09 -0.60 6.99
N ASN A 125 6.70 -1.33 7.92
CA ASN A 125 8.07 -1.06 8.40
C ASN A 125 9.10 -1.19 7.28
N ALA A 126 8.97 -2.20 6.41
CA ALA A 126 9.87 -2.36 5.27
C ALA A 126 9.78 -1.18 4.28
N LEU A 127 8.57 -0.66 4.03
CA LEU A 127 8.40 0.52 3.18
C LEU A 127 8.91 1.79 3.87
N LEU A 128 8.67 1.95 5.18
CA LEU A 128 9.15 3.09 5.96
C LEU A 128 10.69 3.13 5.98
N ALA A 129 11.34 1.99 6.19
CA ALA A 129 12.80 1.88 6.12
C ALA A 129 13.32 2.32 4.74
N ARG A 130 12.66 1.93 3.66
CA ARG A 130 13.03 2.37 2.31
C ARG A 130 12.89 3.88 2.12
N ILE A 131 11.81 4.48 2.63
CA ILE A 131 11.62 5.94 2.60
C ILE A 131 12.76 6.64 3.34
N LEU A 132 13.12 6.16 4.54
CA LEU A 132 14.21 6.72 5.33
C LEU A 132 15.56 6.64 4.61
N LEU A 133 15.82 5.52 3.91
CA LEU A 133 17.03 5.36 3.07
C LEU A 133 17.05 6.36 1.90
N ASP A 134 15.92 6.54 1.21
CA ASP A 134 15.80 7.50 0.10
C ASP A 134 15.97 8.95 0.58
N GLN A 135 15.56 9.24 1.82
CA GLN A 135 15.78 10.51 2.51
C GLN A 135 17.21 10.67 3.08
N LYS A 136 18.07 9.65 2.95
CA LYS A 136 19.44 9.59 3.53
C LYS A 136 19.47 9.60 5.06
N SER A 137 18.36 9.28 5.72
CA SER A 137 18.26 9.08 7.16
C SER A 137 18.72 7.67 7.54
N PHE A 138 20.00 7.35 7.27
CA PHE A 138 20.55 6.00 7.43
C PHE A 138 20.51 5.49 8.87
N ILE A 139 20.72 6.37 9.85
CA ILE A 139 20.67 6.00 11.28
C ILE A 139 19.25 5.60 11.67
N ASP A 140 18.25 6.35 11.24
CA ASP A 140 16.84 6.05 11.53
C ASP A 140 16.40 4.76 10.83
N ALA A 141 16.81 4.57 9.57
CA ALA A 141 16.54 3.34 8.82
C ALA A 141 17.17 2.12 9.51
N TYR A 142 18.43 2.24 9.97
CA TYR A 142 19.12 1.19 10.70
C TYR A 142 18.41 0.86 12.01
N THR A 143 18.08 1.88 12.79
CA THR A 143 17.41 1.73 14.09
C THR A 143 16.07 1.03 13.93
N LEU A 144 15.25 1.45 12.96
CA LEU A 144 13.98 0.80 12.64
C LEU A 144 14.16 -0.66 12.23
N CYS A 145 15.08 -0.95 11.31
CA CYS A 145 15.33 -2.34 10.88
C CYS A 145 15.80 -3.21 12.03
N HIS A 146 16.70 -2.68 12.86
CA HIS A 146 17.26 -3.37 14.01
C HIS A 146 16.16 -3.72 15.02
N GLU A 147 15.35 -2.74 15.43
CA GLU A 147 14.23 -2.96 16.35
C GLU A 147 13.25 -4.01 15.84
N VAL A 148 12.89 -3.96 14.56
CA VAL A 148 11.93 -4.91 13.97
C VAL A 148 12.50 -6.33 13.92
N LEU A 149 13.76 -6.48 13.52
CA LEU A 149 14.43 -7.77 13.46
C LEU A 149 14.68 -8.37 14.86
N SER A 150 15.05 -7.55 15.84
CA SER A 150 15.14 -7.99 17.24
C SER A 150 13.78 -8.47 17.77
N GLN A 151 12.68 -7.82 17.42
CA GLN A 151 11.33 -8.27 17.77
C GLN A 151 10.95 -9.60 17.07
N LEU A 152 11.58 -9.93 15.94
CA LEU A 152 11.45 -11.23 15.27
C LEU A 152 12.37 -12.30 15.85
N GLY A 153 13.25 -11.96 16.81
CA GLY A 153 14.21 -12.87 17.42
C GLY A 153 15.51 -13.03 16.64
N GLU A 154 15.78 -12.17 15.66
CA GLU A 154 17.03 -12.17 14.91
C GLU A 154 18.12 -11.41 15.67
N GLU A 155 19.31 -12.00 15.75
CA GLU A 155 20.50 -11.34 16.30
C GLU A 155 21.20 -10.54 15.20
N ILE A 156 21.21 -9.21 15.32
CA ILE A 156 21.99 -8.35 14.42
C ILE A 156 23.34 -8.03 15.06
N PRO A 157 24.46 -8.32 14.38
CA PRO A 157 25.77 -7.93 14.87
C PRO A 157 25.92 -6.41 14.90
N GLU A 158 26.46 -5.88 16.01
CA GLU A 158 26.69 -4.43 16.23
C GLU A 158 27.62 -3.79 15.18
N SER A 159 28.38 -4.59 14.44
CA SER A 159 29.20 -4.12 13.33
C SER A 159 29.14 -5.06 12.14
N LEU A 160 28.95 -4.46 10.96
CA LEU A 160 29.23 -5.14 9.70
C LEU A 160 30.75 -5.21 9.58
N GLN A 161 31.35 -6.36 9.88
CA GLN A 161 32.74 -6.62 9.49
C GLN A 161 32.79 -6.64 7.96
N ILE A 162 33.05 -5.48 7.35
CA ILE A 162 33.35 -5.39 5.93
C ILE A 162 34.71 -6.05 5.76
N ASN A 163 34.72 -7.34 5.43
CA ASN A 163 35.92 -8.00 4.95
C ASN A 163 36.41 -7.24 3.72
N GLN A 164 37.50 -6.49 3.86
CA GLN A 164 38.14 -5.69 2.81
C GLN A 164 38.77 -6.53 1.68
N ASN A 165 38.27 -7.75 1.43
CA ASN A 165 38.78 -8.66 0.40
C ASN A 165 38.26 -8.34 -1.01
N VAL A 166 37.66 -7.17 -1.23
CA VAL A 166 37.43 -6.63 -2.57
C VAL A 166 38.36 -5.43 -2.79
N ARG A 167 39.66 -5.68 -2.65
CA ARG A 167 40.69 -4.92 -3.35
C ARG A 167 41.40 -5.87 -4.31
N ASN A 168 41.44 -5.45 -5.57
CA ASN A 168 42.16 -5.99 -6.73
C ASN A 168 41.30 -6.79 -7.73
N CYS A 169 40.60 -6.04 -8.59
CA CYS A 169 40.60 -6.23 -10.04
C CYS A 169 40.63 -4.85 -10.69
#